data_AF-A0A6G3WMI1-F1
#
_entry.id   AF-A0A6G3WMI1-F1
#
_cell.length_a   1.000
_cell.length_b   1.000
_cell.length_c   1.000
_cell.angle_alpha   90.00
_cell.angle_beta   90.00
_cell.angle_gamma   90.00
#
_symmetry.space_group_name_H-M   'P 1'
#
loop_
_entity.id
_entity.type
_entity.pdbx_description
1 polymer ?
#
loop_
_entity_poly.entity_id
_entity_poly.type
_entity_poly.pdbx_seq_one_letter_code
_entity_poly.pdbx_strand_id
1 'polypeptide(L)' 'GMCYGFQLMATTLGGTVDDNGAREYGRTPLHVTKAGSTLFEGTPTEQPVWMSHGDACSAAPEGFTVTASTDVVPVAA' A
#
# COMPACT_ATOMS: atom_id res chain seq x y z
N GLY A 1 5.75 7.75 0.21
CA GLY A 1 4.70 8.78 0.40
C GLY A 1 3.62 8.22 1.31
N MET A 2 2.63 9.02 1.71
CA MET A 2 1.45 8.55 2.46
C MET A 2 0.17 8.94 1.74
N CYS A 3 -0.80 8.01 1.65
CA CYS A 3 -2.07 8.20 0.95
C CYS A 3 -1.86 8.80 -0.45
N TYR A 4 -2.40 9.99 -0.74
CA TYR A 4 -2.19 10.66 -2.03
C TYR A 4 -0.71 10.85 -2.39
N GLY A 5 0.16 11.15 -1.43
CA GLY A 5 1.60 11.25 -1.68
C GLY A 5 2.26 9.92 -2.04
N PHE A 6 1.67 8.79 -1.65
CA PHE A 6 2.08 7.48 -2.14
C PHE A 6 1.60 7.24 -3.57
N GLN A 7 0.33 7.56 -3.88
CA GLN A 7 -0.22 7.45 -5.22
C GLN A 7 0.56 8.29 -6.24
N LEU A 8 0.84 9.56 -5.90
CA LEU A 8 1.62 10.47 -6.73
C LEU A 8 3.03 9.93 -6.98
N MET A 9 3.67 9.38 -5.96
CA MET A 9 5.00 8.77 -6.10
C MET A 9 4.95 7.55 -7.03
N ALA A 10 3.97 6.67 -6.84
CA ALA A 10 3.81 5.49 -7.68
C ALA A 10 3.62 5.89 -9.15
N THR A 11 2.69 6.79 -9.46
CA THR A 11 2.47 7.25 -10.85
C THR A 11 3.67 7.96 -11.44
N THR A 12 4.32 8.87 -10.68
CA THR A 12 5.49 9.63 -11.18
C THR A 12 6.67 8.72 -11.52
N LEU A 13 6.80 7.58 -10.84
CA LEU A 13 7.90 6.62 -11.04
C LEU A 13 7.53 5.46 -11.98
N GLY A 14 6.37 5.51 -12.64
CA GLY A 14 5.95 4.49 -13.62
C GLY A 14 5.19 3.30 -13.05
N GLY A 15 4.76 3.37 -11.80
CA GLY A 15 3.73 2.48 -11.23
C GLY A 15 2.32 2.85 -11.72
N THR A 16 1.33 2.04 -11.34
CA THR A 16 -0.07 2.22 -11.74
C THR A 16 -0.94 2.51 -10.52
N VAL A 17 -1.75 3.56 -10.62
CA VAL A 17 -2.83 3.88 -9.69
C VAL A 17 -4.11 3.89 -10.50
N ASP A 18 -5.11 3.13 -10.06
CA ASP A 18 -6.40 3.01 -10.73
C ASP A 18 -7.56 2.90 -9.74
N ASP A 19 -8.76 3.20 -10.25
CA ASP A 19 -10.03 2.85 -9.59
C ASP A 19 -10.29 1.37 -9.86
N ASN A 20 -9.75 0.50 -9.00
CA ASN A 20 -10.02 -0.94 -9.06
C ASN A 20 -11.39 -1.32 -8.48
N GLY A 21 -12.25 -0.33 -8.17
CA GLY A 21 -13.55 -0.50 -7.53
C GLY A 21 -13.49 -0.83 -6.04
N ALA A 22 -12.31 -1.10 -5.47
CA ALA A 22 -12.11 -1.32 -4.05
C ALA A 22 -11.87 0.02 -3.35
N ARG A 23 -12.65 0.28 -2.31
CA ARG A 23 -12.57 1.52 -1.53
C ARG A 23 -12.42 1.18 -0.06
N GLU A 24 -11.43 1.77 0.59
CA GLU A 24 -11.18 1.53 2.01
C GLU A 24 -11.19 2.86 2.76
N TYR A 25 -12.16 3.00 3.65
CA TYR A 25 -12.31 4.14 4.55
C TYR A 25 -12.52 3.63 5.97
N GLY A 26 -11.49 3.74 6.80
CA GLY A 26 -11.54 3.33 8.20
C GLY A 26 -10.47 2.32 8.57
N ARG A 27 -10.75 1.61 9.67
CA ARG A 27 -9.80 0.65 10.26
C ARG A 27 -9.78 -0.63 9.42
N THR A 28 -8.61 -0.92 8.85
CA THR A 28 -8.38 -2.07 7.97
C THR A 28 -7.18 -2.88 8.46
N PRO A 29 -7.23 -4.22 8.42
CA PRO A 29 -6.05 -5.06 8.62
C PRO A 29 -5.05 -4.88 7.49
N LEU A 30 -3.81 -4.51 7.84
CA LEU A 30 -2.68 -4.50 6.92
C LEU A 30 -1.80 -5.72 7.19
N HIS A 31 -1.41 -6.41 6.13
CA HIS A 31 -0.50 -7.55 6.15
C HIS A 31 0.87 -7.13 5.65
N VAL A 32 1.90 -7.22 6.49
CA VAL A 32 3.30 -7.00 6.09
C VAL A 32 3.77 -8.25 5.35
N THR A 33 4.00 -8.11 4.05
CA THR A 33 4.28 -9.23 3.14
C THR A 33 5.77 -9.55 3.00
N LYS A 34 6.66 -8.65 3.46
CA LYS A 34 8.11 -8.84 3.36
C LYS A 34 8.82 -8.65 4.70
N ALA A 35 9.44 -9.74 5.17
CA ALA A 35 10.39 -9.70 6.27
C ALA A 35 11.62 -8.85 5.90
N GLY A 36 12.11 -8.04 6.86
CA GLY A 36 13.26 -7.15 6.64
C GLY A 36 12.93 -5.84 5.95
N SER A 37 11.66 -5.46 5.81
CA SER A 37 11.30 -4.09 5.46
C SER A 37 11.75 -3.15 6.59
N THR A 38 12.59 -2.15 6.25
CA THR A 38 13.02 -1.11 7.21
C THR A 38 11.84 -0.35 7.82
N LEU A 39 10.73 -0.19 7.07
CA LEU A 39 9.55 0.51 7.53
C LEU A 39 8.77 -0.28 8.60
N PHE A 40 8.80 -1.61 8.52
CA PHE A 40 8.04 -2.52 9.40
C PHE A 40 8.95 -3.30 10.36
N GLU A 41 10.21 -2.89 10.52
CA GLU A 41 11.13 -3.55 11.43
C GLU A 41 10.64 -3.43 12.88
N GLY A 42 10.48 -4.57 13.54
CA GLY A 42 9.98 -4.64 14.92
C GLY A 42 8.47 -4.41 15.07
N THR A 43 7.70 -4.28 13.99
CA THR A 43 6.25 -4.18 14.05
C THR A 43 5.58 -5.55 13.85
N PRO A 44 4.33 -5.74 14.30
CA PRO A 44 3.56 -6.95 14.01
C PRO A 44 3.40 -7.17 12.50
N THR A 45 3.29 -8.44 12.09
CA THR A 45 3.04 -8.82 10.68
C THR A 45 1.63 -8.49 10.23
N GLU A 46 0.67 -8.41 11.16
CA GLU A 46 -0.68 -7.94 10.93
C GLU A 46 -0.95 -6.77 11.87
N GLN A 47 -1.37 -5.63 11.32
CA GLN A 47 -1.60 -4.42 12.11
C GLN A 47 -2.81 -3.63 11.63
N PRO A 48 -3.59 -3.04 12.55
CA PRO A 48 -4.71 -2.18 12.19
C PRO A 48 -4.18 -0.83 11.69
N VAL A 49 -4.53 -0.46 10.47
CA VAL A 49 -4.23 0.86 9.90
C VAL A 49 -5.51 1.60 9.58
N TRP A 50 -5.40 2.91 9.41
CA TRP A 50 -6.51 3.73 8.94
C TRP A 50 -6.35 4.00 7.44
N MET A 51 -7.16 3.33 6.62
CA MET A 51 -7.23 3.57 5.18
C MET A 51 -8.20 4.72 4.88
N SER A 52 -7.91 5.48 3.82
CA SER A 52 -8.75 6.60 3.39
C SER A 52 -8.52 6.86 1.90
N HIS A 53 -8.85 5.91 1.05
CA HIS A 53 -8.61 5.99 -0.38
C HIS A 53 -9.79 5.47 -1.21
N GLY A 54 -9.97 6.10 -2.38
CA GLY A 54 -10.91 5.67 -3.41
C GLY A 54 -10.22 4.93 -4.55
N ASP A 55 -9.03 5.41 -4.93
CA ASP A 55 -8.14 4.77 -5.89
C ASP A 55 -6.98 4.11 -5.14
N ALA A 56 -6.40 3.05 -5.72
CA ALA A 56 -5.32 2.31 -5.10
C ALA A 56 -4.16 2.09 -6.07
N CYS A 57 -2.97 1.90 -5.53
CA CYS A 57 -1.83 1.45 -6.32
C CYS A 57 -2.04 -0.03 -6.68
N SER A 58 -2.18 -0.32 -7.96
CA SER A 58 -2.37 -1.68 -8.49
C SER A 58 -1.05 -2.32 -8.93
N ALA A 59 -0.06 -1.50 -9.30
CA ALA A 59 1.28 -1.95 -9.63
C ALA A 59 2.36 -0.99 -9.09
N ALA A 60 3.32 -1.53 -8.34
CA ALA A 60 4.46 -0.76 -7.87
C ALA A 60 5.39 -0.37 -9.05
N PRO A 61 6.12 0.75 -8.94
CA PRO A 61 7.15 1.10 -9.92
C PRO A 61 8.21 0.01 -10.09
N GLU A 62 8.85 -0.07 -11.26
CA GLU A 62 9.92 -1.02 -11.50
C GLU A 62 11.07 -0.85 -10.49
N GLY A 63 11.58 -1.97 -9.97
CA GLY A 63 12.64 -2.00 -8.96
C GLY A 63 12.17 -1.75 -7.52
N PHE A 64 10.90 -1.41 -7.31
CA PHE A 64 10.33 -1.31 -5.96
C PHE A 64 9.91 -2.68 -5.46
N THR A 65 9.97 -2.86 -4.14
CA THR A 65 9.38 -4.03 -3.50
C THR A 65 8.14 -3.63 -2.73
N VAL A 66 7.03 -4.32 -2.99
CA VAL A 66 5.85 -4.26 -2.14
C VAL A 66 6.16 -4.92 -0.79
N THR A 67 5.93 -4.20 0.28
CA THR A 67 6.21 -4.61 1.66
C THR A 67 4.96 -4.81 2.49
N ALA A 68 3.80 -4.32 2.05
CA ALA A 68 2.52 -4.62 2.66
C ALA A 68 1.33 -4.59 1.68
N SER A 69 0.26 -5.29 2.04
CA SER A 69 -1.01 -5.34 1.32
C SER A 69 -2.19 -5.36 2.30
N THR A 70 -3.39 -5.07 1.82
CA THR A 70 -4.65 -5.42 2.51
C THR A 70 -5.32 -6.56 1.75
N ASP A 71 -6.50 -6.99 2.21
CA ASP A 71 -7.29 -8.00 1.53
C ASP A 71 -7.75 -7.57 0.12
N VAL A 72 -7.81 -6.25 -0.15
CA VAL A 72 -8.30 -5.70 -1.43
C VAL A 72 -7.31 -4.78 -2.13
N VAL A 73 -6.26 -4.29 -1.45
CA VAL A 73 -5.20 -3.47 -2.05
C VAL A 73 -3.89 -4.25 -2.07
N PRO A 74 -3.41 -4.67 -3.26
CA PRO A 74 -2.19 -5.47 -3.35
C PRO A 74 -0.92 -4.66 -3.07
N VAL A 75 -0.93 -3.34 -3.29
CA VAL A 75 0.24 -2.46 -3.06
C VAL A 75 -0.13 -1.38 -2.05
N ALA A 76 -0.03 -1.72 -0.76
CA ALA A 76 -0.34 -0.82 0.34
C ALA A 76 0.90 -0.13 0.94
N ALA A 77 2.09 -0.71 0.74
CA ALA A 77 3.39 -0.10 1.05
C ALA A 77 4.51 -0.74 0.23
#